data_AF-A0A263HEC7-F1
#
_entry.id   AF-A0A263HEC7-F1
#
_cell.length_a   1.000
_cell.length_b   1.000
_cell.length_c   1.000
_cell.angle_alpha   90.00
_cell.angle_beta   90.00
_cell.angle_gamma   90.00
#
_symmetry.space_group_name_H-M   'P 1'
#
loop_
_entity.id
_entity.type
_entity.pdbx_description
1 polymer ?
#
loop_
_entity_poly.entity_id
_entity_poly.type
_entity_poly.pdbx_seq_one_letter_code
_entity_poly.pdbx_strand_id
1 'polypeptide(L)' 'MLMRKIENGKCFYTDMVGNKYQYDLSDLSDQLSYKMDLDAQMRDQLSVNPTRNKNGGGIYE' A
#
# COMPACT_ATOMS: atom_id res chain seq x y z
N MET A 1 8.68 -0.01 7.95
CA MET A 1 7.68 0.72 8.76
C MET A 1 6.95 1.64 7.82
N LEU A 2 5.63 1.53 7.75
CA LEU A 2 4.79 2.41 6.96
C LEU A 2 4.26 3.54 7.85
N MET A 3 4.13 4.72 7.28
CA MET A 3 3.57 5.88 7.95
C MET A 3 2.26 6.25 7.28
N ARG A 4 1.19 6.22 8.07
CA ARG A 4 -0.12 6.69 7.62
C ARG A 4 -0.08 8.19 7.34
N LYS A 5 -0.57 8.60 6.17
CA LYS A 5 -0.69 9.99 5.72
C LYS A 5 -2.08 10.25 5.18
N ILE A 6 -2.51 11.49 5.28
CA ILE A 6 -3.79 11.96 4.75
C ILE A 6 -3.50 13.13 3.81
N GLU A 7 -3.90 13.03 2.56
CA GLU A 7 -3.73 14.06 1.53
C GLU A 7 -5.06 14.22 0.79
N ASN A 8 -5.55 15.45 0.68
CA ASN A 8 -6.81 15.77 0.01
C ASN A 8 -8.01 14.91 0.47
N GLY A 9 -8.07 14.61 1.78
CA GLY A 9 -9.13 13.79 2.39
C GLY A 9 -8.98 12.28 2.18
N LYS A 10 -7.95 11.82 1.46
CA LYS A 10 -7.65 10.39 1.26
C LYS A 10 -6.54 9.94 2.19
N CYS A 11 -6.76 8.78 2.82
CA CYS A 11 -5.76 8.12 3.64
C CYS A 11 -4.95 7.14 2.79
N PHE A 12 -3.63 7.17 2.95
CA PHE A 12 -2.69 6.22 2.34
C PHE A 12 -1.50 6.04 3.27
N TYR A 13 -0.64 5.08 2.95
CA TYR A 13 0.57 4.80 3.70
C TYR A 13 1.78 5.13 2.86
N THR A 14 2.85 5.62 3.48
CA THR A 14 4.13 5.84 2.80
C THR A 14 5.27 5.16 3.53
N ASP A 15 6.22 4.60 2.79
CA ASP A 15 7.49 4.17 3.36
C ASP A 15 8.54 5.30 3.37
N MET A 16 9.74 5.00 3.85
CA MET A 16 10.84 5.98 4.00
C MET A 16 11.41 6.45 2.66
N VAL A 17 11.27 5.67 1.59
CA VAL A 17 11.70 6.00 0.23
C VAL A 17 10.63 6.80 -0.51
N GLY A 18 9.41 6.87 0.03
CA GLY A 18 8.33 7.71 -0.49
C GLY A 18 7.32 6.99 -1.38
N ASN A 19 7.35 5.66 -1.48
CA ASN A 19 6.30 4.94 -2.20
C ASN A 19 4.98 5.06 -1.44
N LYS A 20 3.88 5.17 -2.19
CA LYS A 20 2.52 5.31 -1.64
C LYS A 20 1.76 4.00 -1.76
N TYR A 21 1.13 3.57 -0.67
CA TYR A 21 0.37 2.33 -0.55
C TYR A 21 -1.05 2.63 -0.11
N GLN A 22 -2.01 1.86 -0.63
CA GLN A 22 -3.39 1.93 -0.17
C GLN A 22 -3.56 1.27 1.20
N TYR A 23 -2.77 0.23 1.50
CA TYR A 23 -2.92 -0.61 2.69
C TYR A 23 -1.60 -0.85 3.44
N ASP A 24 -1.69 -0.97 4.77
CA ASP A 24 -0.60 -1.49 5.62
C ASP A 24 -0.81 -2.97 5.92
N LEU A 25 -0.06 -3.84 5.25
CA LEU A 25 -0.11 -5.29 5.43
C LEU A 25 0.53 -5.75 6.75
N SER A 26 1.00 -4.86 7.61
CA SER A 26 1.35 -5.19 8.99
C SER A 26 0.11 -5.16 9.91
N ASP A 27 -0.97 -4.48 9.49
CA ASP A 27 -2.24 -4.44 10.19
C ASP A 27 -3.21 -5.51 9.66
N LEU A 28 -3.87 -6.22 10.57
CA LEU A 28 -4.77 -7.33 10.23
C LEU A 28 -6.04 -6.88 9.50
N SER A 29 -6.55 -5.69 9.80
CA SER A 29 -7.76 -5.16 9.18
C SER A 29 -7.46 -4.73 7.75
N ASP A 30 -6.37 -3.99 7.56
CA ASP A 30 -5.87 -3.60 6.24
C ASP A 30 -5.50 -4.82 5.39
N GLN A 31 -4.88 -5.86 5.97
CA GLN A 31 -4.63 -7.13 5.26
C GLN A 31 -5.93 -7.76 4.73
N LEU A 32 -6.99 -7.77 5.54
CA LEU A 32 -8.27 -8.34 5.14
C LEU A 32 -8.91 -7.50 4.03
N SER A 33 -8.88 -6.18 4.15
CA SER A 33 -9.35 -5.27 3.09
C SER A 33 -8.56 -5.46 1.79
N TYR A 34 -7.23 -5.54 1.86
CA TYR A 34 -6.37 -5.78 0.71
C TYR A 34 -6.67 -7.13 0.02
N LYS A 35 -6.92 -8.20 0.79
CA LYS A 35 -7.32 -9.50 0.23
C LYS A 35 -8.63 -9.46 -0.54
N MET A 36 -9.54 -8.55 -0.19
CA MET A 36 -10.82 -8.36 -0.87
C MET A 36 -10.72 -7.36 -2.04
N ASP A 37 -9.67 -6.53 -2.07
CA ASP A 37 -9.39 -5.56 -3.13
C ASP A 37 -8.51 -6.20 -4.23
N LEU A 38 -9.16 -6.81 -5.21
CA LEU A 38 -8.50 -7.43 -6.38
C LEU A 38 -7.72 -6.42 -7.21
N ASP A 39 -8.22 -5.19 -7.36
CA ASP A 39 -7.55 -4.11 -8.09
C ASP A 39 -6.22 -3.76 -7.42
N ALA A 40 -6.21 -3.62 -6.09
CA ALA A 40 -4.97 -3.41 -5.33
C ALA A 40 -3.97 -4.55 -5.52
N GLN A 41 -4.44 -5.81 -5.53
CA GLN A 41 -3.57 -6.96 -5.78
C GLN A 41 -3.00 -6.98 -7.20
N MET A 42 -3.79 -6.62 -8.21
CA MET A 42 -3.32 -6.55 -9.59
C MET A 42 -2.27 -5.46 -9.77
N ARG A 43 -2.46 -4.27 -9.18
CA ARG A 43 -1.43 -3.21 -9.19
C ARG A 43 -0.13 -3.67 -8.53
N ASP A 44 -0.23 -4.40 -7.42
CA ASP A 44 0.94 -4.95 -6.74
C ASP A 44 1.68 -6.02 -7.55
N GLN A 45 0.98 -6.82 -8.35
CA GLN A 45 1.60 -7.81 -9.23
C GLN A 45 2.26 -7.18 -10.46
N LEU A 46 1.70 -6.07 -10.96
CA LEU A 46 2.21 -5.36 -12.12
C LEU A 46 3.35 -4.38 -11.78
N SER A 47 3.47 -3.95 -10.53
CA SER A 47 4.50 -3.00 -10.14
C SER A 47 5.90 -3.58 -10.29
N VAL A 48 6.75 -2.83 -11.00
CA VAL A 48 8.16 -3.16 -11.23
C VAL A 48 9.11 -2.48 -10.23
N ASN A 49 8.56 -1.79 -9.23
CA ASN A 49 9.35 -0.97 -8.31
C ASN A 49 10.17 -1.84 -7.34
N PRO A 50 11.52 -1.88 -7.48
CA PRO A 50 12.37 -2.74 -6.67
C PRO A 50 12.53 -2.24 -5.23
N THR A 51 12.19 -0.98 -4.97
CA THR A 51 12.32 -0.37 -3.64
C THR A 51 11.04 -0.48 -2.81
N ARG A 52 10.01 -1.17 -3.34
CA ARG A 52 8.73 -1.33 -2.67
C ARG A 52 8.90 -2.05 -1.33
N ASN A 53 8.23 -1.51 -0.31
CA ASN A 53 8.07 -2.14 0.97
C ASN A 53 7.13 -3.35 0.88
N LYS A 54 7.59 -4.51 1.36
CA LYS A 54 6.80 -5.76 1.43
C LYS A 54 5.56 -5.66 2.33
N ASN A 55 5.55 -4.69 3.25
CA ASN A 55 4.41 -4.45 4.13
C ASN A 55 3.36 -3.53 3.49
N GLY A 56 3.59 -3.01 2.28
CA GLY A 56 2.66 -2.12 1.60
C GLY A 56 1.84 -2.86 0.55
N GLY A 57 0.52 -2.66 0.59
CA GLY A 57 -0.44 -3.23 -0.35
C GLY A 57 -1.08 -2.18 -1.24
N GLY A 58 -1.31 -2.51 -2.50
CA GLY A 58 -1.99 -1.66 -3.48
C GLY A 58 -1.21 -0.40 -3.83
N ILE A 59 0.06 -0.55 -4.23
CA ILE A 59 0.96 0.54 -4.59
C ILE A 59 0.34 1.44 -5.68
N TYR A 60 0.52 2.75 -5.53
CA TYR A 60 0.21 3.76 -6.55
C TYR A 60 1.55 4.28 -7.08
N GLU A 61 1.90 3.90 -8.31
CA GLU A 61 3.05 4.46 -9.05
C GLU A 61 2.82 5.93 -9.42
#